data_AF-F8PZD9-F1
#
_entry.id   AF-F8PZD9-F1
#
_cell.length_a   1.000
_cell.length_b   1.000
_cell.length_c   1.000
_cell.angle_alpha   90.00
_cell.angle_beta   90.00
_cell.angle_gamma   90.00
#
_symmetry.space_group_name_H-M   'P 1'
#
loop_
_entity.id
_entity.type
_entity.pdbx_description
1 polymer ?
#
loop_
_entity_poly.entity_id
_entity_poly.type
_entity_poly.pdbx_seq_one_letter_code
_entity_poly.pdbx_strand_id
1 'polypeptide(L)'
;RFCCVPTFGRDATRKFSKNVSSLSKLAVCDYEDILQCCIPVCEKLFPGKHNNIIQDLLFELTTYHSLAKLRLHTKRTIHFLNNSTTQLGRALQQFQNLTCSAFITVKLPKETMARRWRKA
;
A
#
# COMPACT_ATOMS: atom_id res chain seq x y z
N ARG A 1 14.15 4.66 -2.42
CA ARG A 1 13.05 5.35 -3.15
C ARG A 1 12.19 6.17 -2.20
N PHE A 2 11.56 5.60 -1.16
CA PHE A 2 10.85 6.39 -0.13
C PHE A 2 11.70 7.49 0.53
N CYS A 3 12.97 7.22 0.85
CA CYS A 3 13.88 8.22 1.41
C CYS A 3 14.18 9.43 0.48
N CYS A 4 13.81 9.34 -0.80
CA CYS A 4 13.96 10.42 -1.78
C CYS A 4 12.70 11.29 -1.89
N VAL A 5 11.59 10.91 -1.23
CA VAL A 5 10.37 11.72 -1.20
C VAL A 5 10.65 12.94 -0.33
N PRO A 6 10.50 14.17 -0.85
CA PRO A 6 10.69 15.38 -0.06
C PRO A 6 9.57 15.46 1.00
N THR A 7 9.88 16.14 2.11
CA THR A 7 8.84 16.50 3.08
C THR A 7 7.86 17.47 2.45
N PHE A 8 6.56 17.21 2.55
CA PHE A 8 5.51 18.07 2.02
C PHE A 8 4.44 18.34 3.07
N GLY A 9 3.91 19.57 3.07
CA GLY A 9 3.02 20.08 4.12
C GLY A 9 3.74 20.34 5.44
N ARG A 10 3.30 21.37 6.19
CA ARG A 10 3.89 21.68 7.51
C ARG A 10 3.75 20.53 8.51
N ASP A 11 2.67 19.75 8.37
CA ASP A 11 2.29 18.68 9.32
C ASP A 11 1.90 17.36 8.63
N ALA A 12 2.09 17.21 7.31
CA ALA A 12 1.57 16.08 6.55
C ALA A 12 2.59 14.94 6.41
N THR A 13 3.67 15.11 5.65
CA THR A 13 4.59 13.99 5.34
C THR A 13 5.99 14.24 5.90
N ARG A 14 6.39 13.43 6.88
CA ARG A 14 7.73 13.49 7.49
C ARG A 14 8.77 12.76 6.63
N LYS A 15 10.04 12.97 6.96
CA LYS A 15 11.14 12.28 6.28
C LYS A 15 11.07 10.77 6.55
N PHE A 16 10.91 9.99 5.48
CA PHE A 16 10.92 8.53 5.58
C PHE A 16 12.28 7.99 6.03
N SER A 17 12.24 6.88 6.78
CA SER A 17 13.45 6.17 7.21
C SER A 17 14.21 5.57 6.00
N LYS A 18 15.48 5.20 6.21
CA LYS A 18 16.31 4.58 5.16
C LYS A 18 15.71 3.26 4.62
N ASN A 19 14.93 2.53 5.42
CA ASN A 19 14.39 1.24 5.04
C ASN A 19 12.89 1.14 5.39
N VAL A 20 12.05 1.81 4.60
CA VAL A 20 10.58 1.72 4.71
C VAL A 20 10.09 0.30 4.44
N SER A 21 10.73 -0.44 3.54
CA SER A 21 10.35 -1.82 3.19
C SER A 21 10.44 -2.81 4.35
N SER A 22 11.17 -2.51 5.42
CA SER A 22 11.21 -3.40 6.59
C SER A 22 9.94 -3.35 7.44
N LEU A 23 9.13 -2.28 7.27
CA LEU A 23 7.91 -1.99 8.03
C LEU A 23 8.08 -2.19 9.55
N SER A 24 9.27 -1.94 10.08
CA SER A 24 9.61 -2.19 11.47
C SER A 24 9.60 -0.88 12.27
N LYS A 25 9.01 -0.90 13.47
CA LYS A 25 8.95 0.24 14.40
C LYS A 25 8.27 1.48 13.80
N LEU A 26 7.21 1.27 13.02
CA LEU A 26 6.41 2.35 12.43
C LEU A 26 5.27 2.75 13.38
N ALA A 27 5.08 4.06 13.54
CA ALA A 27 3.89 4.61 14.15
C ALA A 27 2.71 4.55 13.16
N VAL A 28 1.47 4.69 13.66
CA VAL A 28 0.26 4.68 12.81
C VAL A 28 0.33 5.73 11.70
N CYS A 29 0.83 6.93 12.01
CA CYS A 29 0.99 8.00 11.02
C CYS A 29 1.95 7.62 9.88
N ASP A 30 3.00 6.85 10.17
CA ASP A 30 3.96 6.45 9.15
C ASP A 30 3.31 5.53 8.09
N TYR A 31 2.38 4.66 8.49
CA TYR A 31 1.65 3.81 7.55
C TYR A 31 0.80 4.61 6.57
N GLU A 32 0.16 5.67 7.06
CA GLU A 32 -0.63 6.55 6.23
C GLU A 32 0.25 7.31 5.22
N ASP A 33 1.35 7.92 5.70
CA ASP A 33 2.30 8.65 4.86
C ASP A 33 2.88 7.74 3.76
N ILE A 34 3.20 6.49 4.12
CA ILE A 34 3.69 5.49 3.17
C ILE A 34 2.64 5.21 2.09
N LEU A 35 1.37 5.00 2.47
CA LEU A 35 0.29 4.73 1.53
C LEU A 35 0.08 5.91 0.56
N GLN A 36 0.05 7.14 1.09
CA GLN A 36 -0.12 8.35 0.28
C GLN A 36 1.01 8.54 -0.74
N CYS A 37 2.25 8.20 -0.36
CA CYS A 37 3.43 8.36 -1.21
C CYS A 37 3.76 7.12 -2.05
N CYS A 38 3.00 6.02 -1.92
CA CYS A 38 3.39 4.73 -2.51
C CYS A 38 3.33 4.74 -4.04
N ILE A 39 2.33 5.40 -4.62
CA ILE A 39 2.07 5.47 -6.07
C ILE A 39 3.33 5.94 -6.85
N PRO A 40 3.85 7.16 -6.63
CA PRO A 40 5.05 7.62 -7.34
C PRO A 40 6.32 6.82 -6.96
N VAL A 41 6.38 6.26 -5.75
CA VAL A 41 7.51 5.46 -5.30
C VAL A 41 7.57 4.11 -6.01
N CYS A 42 6.42 3.51 -6.32
CA CYS A 42 6.31 2.24 -7.04
C CYS A 42 6.27 2.42 -8.56
N GLU A 43 6.25 3.65 -9.08
CA GLU A 43 6.17 3.90 -10.50
C GLU A 43 7.40 3.32 -11.24
N LYS A 44 7.17 2.58 -12.32
CA LYS A 44 8.20 1.92 -13.13
C LYS A 44 9.11 0.96 -12.33
N LEU A 45 8.66 0.52 -11.14
CA LEU A 45 9.40 -0.45 -10.35
C LEU A 45 9.29 -1.87 -10.93
N PHE A 46 8.15 -2.17 -11.57
CA PHE A 46 7.85 -3.50 -12.10
C PHE A 46 7.87 -3.51 -13.64
N PRO A 47 8.19 -4.65 -14.26
CA PRO A 47 8.25 -4.74 -15.72
C PRO A 47 6.86 -4.84 -16.36
N GLY A 48 6.72 -4.15 -17.51
CA GLY A 48 5.60 -4.32 -18.43
C GLY A 48 4.23 -4.09 -17.81
N LYS A 49 3.30 -5.02 -18.09
CA LYS A 49 1.89 -4.93 -17.69
C LYS A 49 1.69 -4.95 -16.16
N HIS A 50 2.63 -5.53 -15.42
CA HIS A 50 2.54 -5.63 -13.95
C HIS A 50 2.67 -4.27 -13.26
N ASN A 51 3.43 -3.33 -13.84
CA ASN A 51 3.49 -1.98 -13.30
C ASN A 51 2.11 -1.34 -13.26
N ASN A 52 1.37 -1.41 -14.36
CA ASN A 52 0.03 -0.80 -14.45
C ASN A 52 -0.93 -1.45 -13.45
N ILE A 53 -0.95 -2.77 -13.37
CA ILE A 53 -1.79 -3.50 -12.39
C ILE A 53 -1.48 -3.07 -10.95
N ILE A 54 -0.20 -2.90 -10.62
CA ILE A 54 0.20 -2.47 -9.27
C ILE A 54 -0.15 -1.00 -9.03
N GLN A 55 0.03 -0.13 -10.03
CA GLN A 55 -0.35 1.28 -9.93
C GLN A 55 -1.87 1.44 -9.74
N ASP A 56 -2.67 0.70 -10.51
CA ASP A 56 -4.12 0.68 -10.38
C ASP A 56 -4.54 0.17 -8.99
N LEU A 57 -3.90 -0.90 -8.50
CA LEU A 57 -4.16 -1.42 -7.16
C LEU A 57 -3.81 -0.42 -6.05
N LEU A 58 -2.66 0.26 -6.16
CA LEU A 58 -2.25 1.29 -5.21
C LEU A 58 -3.22 2.48 -5.22
N PHE A 59 -3.71 2.87 -6.40
CA PHE A 59 -4.72 3.92 -6.53
C PHE A 59 -6.04 3.53 -5.85
N GLU A 60 -6.52 2.31 -6.06
CA GLU A 60 -7.73 1.80 -5.40
C GLU A 60 -7.57 1.72 -3.87
N LEU A 61 -6.42 1.25 -3.39
CA LEU A 61 -6.11 1.21 -1.95
C LEU A 61 -6.11 2.60 -1.32
N THR A 62 -5.47 3.59 -1.96
CA THR A 62 -5.43 4.97 -1.47
C THR A 62 -6.82 5.62 -1.51
N THR A 63 -7.62 5.32 -2.54
CA THR A 63 -9.01 5.81 -2.66
C THR A 63 -9.88 5.24 -1.56
N TYR A 64 -9.84 3.91 -1.36
CA TYR A 64 -10.55 3.23 -0.30
C TYR A 64 -10.15 3.78 1.08
N HIS A 65 -8.86 3.90 1.35
CA HIS A 65 -8.36 4.43 2.61
C HIS A 65 -8.82 5.88 2.85
N SER A 66 -8.77 6.73 1.82
CA SER A 66 -9.21 8.12 1.91
C SER A 66 -10.70 8.22 2.24
N LEU A 67 -11.55 7.39 1.61
CA LEU A 67 -12.99 7.32 1.88
C LEU A 67 -13.28 6.78 3.29
N ALA A 68 -12.54 5.76 3.73
CA ALA A 68 -12.66 5.17 5.06
C ALA A 68 -12.21 6.13 6.16
N LYS A 69 -11.23 7.00 5.88
CA LYS A 69 -10.69 7.97 6.83
C LYS A 69 -11.55 9.23 6.99
N LEU A 70 -12.51 9.47 6.10
CA LEU A 70 -13.37 10.66 6.19
C LEU A 70 -14.01 10.78 7.58
N ARG A 71 -13.83 11.93 8.24
CA ARG A 71 -14.42 12.18 9.56
C ARG A 71 -15.95 12.35 9.52
N LEU A 72 -16.52 12.55 8.33
CA LEU A 72 -17.95 12.72 8.12
C LEU A 72 -18.45 11.68 7.10
N HIS A 73 -19.23 10.72 7.59
CA HIS A 73 -19.92 9.76 6.73
C HIS A 73 -21.35 10.22 6.47
N THR A 74 -21.66 10.44 5.18
CA THR A 74 -23.01 10.67 4.68
C THR A 74 -23.48 9.43 3.92
N LYS A 75 -24.78 9.31 3.63
CA LYS A 75 -25.29 8.22 2.77
C LYS A 75 -24.52 8.11 1.45
N ARG A 76 -24.11 9.24 0.87
CA ARG A 76 -23.34 9.30 -0.37
C ARG A 76 -21.90 8.79 -0.18
N THR A 77 -21.20 9.20 0.87
CA THR A 77 -19.80 8.74 1.08
C THR A 77 -19.75 7.27 1.48
N ILE A 78 -20.75 6.76 2.21
CA ILE A 78 -20.90 5.33 2.48
C ILE A 78 -21.11 4.55 1.19
N HIS A 79 -21.97 5.05 0.29
CA HIS A 79 -22.15 4.44 -1.03
C HIS A 79 -20.85 4.41 -1.84
N PHE A 80 -20.07 5.49 -1.84
CA PHE A 80 -18.76 5.52 -2.47
C PHE A 80 -17.77 4.54 -1.85
N LEU A 81 -17.75 4.42 -0.51
CA LEU A 81 -16.91 3.45 0.18
C LEU A 81 -17.25 2.01 -0.22
N ASN A 82 -18.55 1.67 -0.30
CA ASN A 82 -18.99 0.35 -0.75
C ASN A 82 -18.59 0.07 -2.21
N ASN A 83 -18.74 1.06 -3.09
CA ASN A 83 -18.31 0.93 -4.48
C ASN A 83 -16.79 0.77 -4.60
N SER A 84 -16.01 1.57 -3.86
CA SER A 84 -14.55 1.45 -3.81
C SER A 84 -14.10 0.10 -3.24
N THR A 85 -14.80 -0.43 -2.24
CA THR A 85 -14.53 -1.79 -1.70
C THR A 85 -14.70 -2.86 -2.78
N THR A 86 -15.73 -2.73 -3.63
CA THR A 86 -15.97 -3.66 -4.75
C THR A 86 -14.87 -3.55 -5.81
N GLN A 87 -14.46 -2.33 -6.16
CA GLN A 87 -13.37 -2.09 -7.12
C GLN A 87 -12.04 -2.61 -6.60
N LEU A 88 -11.72 -2.34 -5.33
CA LEU A 88 -10.54 -2.87 -4.66
C LEU A 88 -10.51 -4.40 -4.69
N GLY A 89 -11.65 -5.07 -4.44
CA GLY A 89 -11.75 -6.52 -4.54
C GLY A 89 -11.40 -7.05 -5.94
N ARG A 90 -11.90 -6.39 -7.00
CA ARG A 90 -11.56 -6.74 -8.40
C ARG A 90 -10.07 -6.50 -8.70
N ALA A 91 -9.52 -5.37 -8.27
CA ALA A 91 -8.10 -5.06 -8.46
C ALA A 91 -7.19 -6.07 -7.74
N LEU A 92 -7.55 -6.49 -6.53
CA LEU A 92 -6.84 -7.52 -5.78
C LEU A 92 -6.88 -8.88 -6.48
N GLN A 93 -8.03 -9.29 -7.00
CA GLN A 93 -8.15 -10.52 -7.78
C GLN A 93 -7.29 -10.49 -9.05
N GLN A 94 -7.29 -9.37 -9.78
CA GLN A 94 -6.46 -9.19 -10.97
C GLN A 94 -4.96 -9.23 -10.62
N PHE A 95 -4.55 -8.55 -9.55
CA PHE A 95 -3.18 -8.59 -9.06
C PHE A 95 -2.76 -10.01 -8.66
N GLN A 96 -3.61 -10.74 -7.94
CA GLN A 96 -3.33 -12.12 -7.56
C GLN A 96 -3.19 -13.04 -8.78
N ASN A 97 -4.11 -12.96 -9.73
CA ASN A 97 -4.16 -13.90 -10.85
C ASN A 97 -3.05 -13.64 -11.88
N LEU A 98 -2.70 -12.38 -12.12
CA LEU A 98 -1.74 -12.01 -13.17
C LEU A 98 -0.35 -11.72 -12.63
N THR A 99 -0.24 -10.98 -11.53
CA THR A 99 1.06 -10.52 -11.01
C THR A 99 1.65 -11.55 -10.04
N CYS A 100 0.90 -12.03 -9.05
CA CYS A 100 1.44 -13.01 -8.10
C CYS A 100 1.80 -14.35 -8.75
N SER A 101 1.13 -14.72 -9.85
CA SER A 101 1.47 -15.93 -10.62
C SER A 101 2.78 -15.78 -11.41
N ALA A 102 3.15 -14.55 -11.80
CA ALA A 102 4.36 -14.26 -12.56
C ALA A 102 5.62 -14.14 -11.70
N PHE A 103 5.48 -13.77 -10.41
CA PHE A 103 6.62 -13.56 -9.50
C PHE A 103 6.66 -14.64 -8.41
N ILE A 104 7.73 -15.43 -8.38
CA ILE A 104 7.99 -16.36 -7.28
C ILE A 104 8.51 -15.57 -6.08
N THR A 105 7.63 -15.25 -5.15
CA THR A 105 8.01 -14.57 -3.91
C THR A 105 8.20 -15.57 -2.78
N VAL A 106 9.36 -15.53 -2.11
CA VAL A 106 9.62 -16.27 -0.88
C VAL A 106 9.65 -15.32 0.31
N LYS A 107 9.27 -15.81 1.49
CA LYS A 107 9.38 -15.04 2.72
C LYS A 107 10.84 -14.71 3.00
N LEU A 108 11.09 -13.52 3.53
CA LEU A 108 12.44 -13.16 3.92
C LEU A 108 12.90 -14.07 5.07
N PRO A 109 14.21 -14.36 5.20
CA PRO A 109 14.74 -15.17 6.30
C PRO A 109 14.29 -14.67 7.67
N LYS A 110 14.27 -13.35 7.86
CA LYS A 110 13.80 -12.69 9.10
C LYS A 110 12.33 -12.98 9.41
N GLU A 111 11.46 -12.97 8.40
CA GLU A 111 10.03 -13.28 8.57
C GLU A 111 9.81 -14.76 8.87
N THR A 112 10.58 -15.63 8.21
CA THR A 112 10.56 -17.08 8.42
C THR A 112 11.00 -17.41 9.85
N MET A 113 12.08 -16.80 10.32
CA MET A 113 12.53 -16.93 11.71
C MET A 113 11.46 -16.43 12.68
N ALA A 114 10.95 -15.20 12.54
CA ALA A 114 9.92 -14.64 13.42
C ALA A 114 8.64 -15.48 13.49
N ARG A 115 8.30 -16.22 12.43
CA ARG A 115 7.19 -17.19 12.43
C ARG A 115 7.52 -18.47 13.20
N ARG A 116 8.76 -18.96 13.14
CA ARG A 116 9.21 -20.11 13.94
C ARG A 116 9.15 -19.78 15.43
N TRP A 117 9.62 -18.60 15.84
CA TRP A 117 9.55 -18.13 17.23
C TRP A 117 8.13 -18.01 17.80
N ARG A 118 7.12 -17.69 16.96
CA ARG A 118 5.71 -17.64 17.37
C ARG A 118 5.04 -19.01 17.49
N LYS A 119 5.66 -20.06 16.95
CA LYS A 119 5.15 -21.43 16.96
C LYS A 119 5.82 -22.30 18.01
N ALA A 120 6.95 -21.86 18.55
CA ALA A 120 7.58 -22.40 19.75
C ALA A 120 6.87 -21.82 20.98
#